data_AF-A0A1Q7YK09-F1
#
_entry.id   AF-A0A1Q7YK09-F1
#
_cell.length_a   1.000
_cell.length_b   1.000
_cell.length_c   1.000
_cell.angle_alpha   90.00
_cell.angle_beta   90.00
_cell.angle_gamma   90.00
#
_symmetry.space_group_name_H-M   'P 1'
#
loop_
_entity.id
_entity.type
_entity.pdbx_description
1 polymer ?
#
loop_
_entity_poly.entity_id
_entity_poly.type
_entity_poly.pdbx_seq_one_letter_code
_entity_poly.pdbx_strand_id
1 'polypeptide(L)'
;MELILTSFGLSHLHPTPQDYYPKDDYIQRGMSLFFGMPPISMSATNQQFMPEYPVLLLCERLILDAESFERLLKGKHHERYGNFAEVMKALFDEGFVRVEDFRAIIDQNKELLNRMLERDLKRLDDWIRPLKESTQTWEHFAESIRGFFGGKLSDGLQEKSLNIESPQDEAKLRIFVTHDHYMPHSLHSIRNTAINRLQMLREALESSTKRRRSEYKEVLRETLTGYLAYVNANLVLSRTLEVGFHDWYDFEPFYREKFLTIGQEGRPEEKRIQKVKQLFEISFPEFAPLDTKSVLKVVKDNRISDLRSLVDKAAKEEIQFDKEFANRVLREVLGIEQRVGRLRNIVSYATLPIGFIPLAGTPMQKAVEETVDRIAESKIRRQYRWFYLISELGNKERDQLNHNTSPGEIDSA
;
A
#
# COMPACT_ATOMS: atom_id res chain seq x y z
N MET A 1 -6.66 11.11 14.65
CA MET A 1 -5.45 10.29 14.80
C MET A 1 -4.43 10.75 13.78
N GLU A 2 -3.25 11.15 14.24
CA GLU A 2 -2.09 11.32 13.37
C GLU A 2 -1.40 9.98 13.15
N LEU A 3 -0.80 9.78 11.98
CA LEU A 3 -0.14 8.52 11.61
C LEU A 3 1.13 8.80 10.82
N ILE A 4 2.25 8.22 11.24
CA ILE A 4 3.46 8.17 10.42
C ILE A 4 3.21 7.22 9.25
N LEU A 5 3.54 7.65 8.04
CA LEU A 5 3.66 6.76 6.91
C LEU A 5 5.16 6.48 6.75
N THR A 6 5.58 5.29 7.21
CA THR A 6 7.00 4.93 7.28
C THR A 6 7.62 4.96 5.89
N SER A 7 8.89 5.28 5.76
CA SER A 7 9.46 5.46 4.42
C SER A 7 10.92 5.09 4.33
N PHE A 8 11.51 4.46 5.35
CA PHE A 8 12.83 3.87 5.22
C PHE A 8 12.70 2.53 4.52
N GLY A 9 12.56 2.56 3.20
CA GLY A 9 12.60 1.33 2.44
C GLY A 9 13.87 0.56 2.80
N LEU A 10 13.72 -0.65 3.33
CA LEU A 10 14.80 -1.60 3.20
C LEU A 10 14.60 -2.31 1.87
N SER A 11 15.41 -1.96 0.90
CA SER A 11 15.55 -2.78 -0.29
C SER A 11 16.53 -3.91 -0.03
N HIS A 12 16.19 -4.82 0.88
CA HIS A 12 17.15 -5.80 1.43
C HIS A 12 17.74 -6.80 0.42
N LEU A 13 17.42 -6.71 -0.87
CA LEU A 13 17.96 -7.60 -1.91
C LEU A 13 19.03 -6.97 -2.79
N HIS A 14 19.32 -5.69 -2.63
CA HIS A 14 20.56 -5.14 -3.19
C HIS A 14 21.56 -4.98 -2.06
N PRO A 15 22.65 -5.77 -2.02
CA PRO A 15 23.82 -5.33 -1.28
C PRO A 15 24.15 -3.95 -1.84
N THR A 16 23.93 -2.89 -1.05
CA THR A 16 24.60 -1.64 -1.32
C THR A 16 26.08 -2.00 -1.27
N PRO A 17 26.84 -1.86 -2.37
CA PRO A 17 28.28 -2.02 -2.32
C PRO A 17 28.83 -0.78 -1.61
N GLN A 18 28.54 -0.64 -0.32
CA GLN A 18 29.04 0.45 0.52
C GLN A 18 30.56 0.36 0.70
N ASP A 19 31.15 -0.78 0.39
CA ASP A 19 32.59 -0.99 0.45
C ASP A 19 33.30 -0.80 -0.91
N TYR A 20 32.60 -0.49 -2.01
CA TYR A 20 33.19 -0.50 -3.36
C TYR A 20 32.99 0.75 -4.23
N TYR A 21 32.17 1.74 -3.85
CA TYR A 21 31.94 2.93 -4.69
C TYR A 21 32.19 4.27 -3.98
N PRO A 22 32.78 5.26 -4.68
CA PRO A 22 32.87 6.64 -4.20
C PRO A 22 31.49 7.24 -3.94
N LYS A 23 31.40 8.11 -2.93
CA LYS A 23 30.16 8.75 -2.43
C LYS A 23 29.36 9.54 -3.48
N ASP A 24 29.96 9.88 -4.63
CA ASP A 24 29.34 10.75 -5.62
C ASP A 24 28.58 10.00 -6.73
N ASP A 25 28.69 8.67 -6.81
CA ASP A 25 28.05 7.84 -7.88
C ASP A 25 26.74 7.15 -7.42
N TYR A 26 26.34 7.38 -6.15
CA TYR A 26 25.15 6.76 -5.53
C TYR A 26 23.81 7.19 -6.16
N ILE A 27 23.80 8.30 -6.88
CA ILE A 27 22.57 8.88 -7.44
C ILE A 27 22.17 8.20 -8.76
N GLN A 28 23.07 7.47 -9.44
CA GLN A 28 22.81 6.97 -10.80
C GLN A 28 22.59 5.46 -10.94
N ARG A 29 22.95 4.62 -9.95
CA ARG A 29 22.91 3.15 -10.12
C ARG A 29 22.10 2.42 -9.04
N GLY A 30 20.86 2.06 -9.39
CA GLY A 30 20.21 0.85 -8.90
C GLY A 30 19.67 0.86 -7.46
N MET A 31 19.28 2.02 -6.91
CA MET A 31 18.41 2.00 -5.73
C MET A 31 17.11 1.30 -6.11
N SER A 32 16.68 0.31 -5.31
CA SER A 32 15.38 -0.33 -5.50
C SER A 32 14.28 0.72 -5.59
N LEU A 33 13.30 0.43 -6.43
CA LEU A 33 12.07 1.22 -6.62
C LEU A 33 11.39 1.61 -5.29
N PHE A 34 11.59 0.83 -4.24
CA PHE A 34 10.96 1.00 -2.93
C PHE A 34 11.87 1.63 -1.89
N PHE A 35 13.16 1.85 -2.19
CA PHE A 35 14.10 2.40 -1.22
C PHE A 35 13.80 3.88 -0.93
N GLY A 36 13.58 4.20 0.35
CA GLY A 36 13.22 5.56 0.76
C GLY A 36 11.79 5.96 0.38
N MET A 37 10.93 5.02 -0.01
CA MET A 37 9.55 5.30 -0.45
C MET A 37 8.53 4.87 0.61
N PRO A 38 7.41 5.60 0.74
CA PRO A 38 6.32 5.22 1.64
C PRO A 38 5.64 3.92 1.20
N PRO A 39 4.98 3.18 2.13
CA PRO A 39 4.24 1.98 1.79
C PRO A 39 3.10 2.30 0.85
N ILE A 40 2.92 1.37 -0.06
CA ILE A 40 1.86 1.36 -1.06
C ILE A 40 0.90 0.23 -0.74
N SER A 41 -0.31 0.32 -1.26
CA SER A 41 -1.23 -0.82 -1.18
C SER A 41 -0.62 -2.04 -1.86
N MET A 42 -0.56 -3.16 -1.12
CA MET A 42 -0.18 -4.46 -1.68
C MET A 42 -1.38 -5.19 -2.31
N SER A 43 -2.60 -4.65 -2.21
CA SER A 43 -3.75 -5.19 -2.94
C SER A 43 -3.64 -4.78 -4.41
N ALA A 44 -3.16 -5.71 -5.23
CA ALA A 44 -2.78 -5.48 -6.61
C ALA A 44 -4.00 -5.38 -7.54
N THR A 45 -4.71 -4.26 -7.51
CA THR A 45 -5.87 -4.02 -8.39
C THR A 45 -5.55 -3.10 -9.57
N ASN A 46 -4.50 -2.26 -9.49
CA ASN A 46 -4.23 -1.19 -10.46
C ASN A 46 -2.78 -1.22 -11.02
N GLN A 47 -2.60 -0.70 -12.25
CA GLN A 47 -1.29 -0.61 -12.94
C GLN A 47 -0.32 0.44 -12.34
N GLN A 48 -0.66 1.04 -11.21
CA GLN A 48 0.08 2.12 -10.56
C GLN A 48 0.15 1.86 -9.05
N PHE A 49 1.19 2.38 -8.40
CA PHE A 49 1.31 2.29 -6.96
C PHE A 49 0.44 3.34 -6.28
N MET A 50 -0.49 2.88 -5.45
CA MET A 50 -1.46 3.73 -4.77
C MET A 50 -1.18 3.77 -3.26
N PRO A 51 -1.53 4.87 -2.58
CA PRO A 51 -1.65 4.85 -1.13
C PRO A 51 -2.68 3.81 -0.68
N GLU A 52 -2.50 3.30 0.54
CA GLU A 52 -3.53 2.50 1.22
C GLU A 52 -4.69 3.43 1.63
N TYR A 53 -5.61 3.71 0.70
CA TYR A 53 -6.68 4.67 0.91
C TYR A 53 -7.56 4.42 2.14
N PRO A 54 -7.91 3.17 2.52
CA PRO A 54 -8.62 2.91 3.77
C PRO A 54 -7.91 3.51 4.99
N VAL A 55 -6.57 3.43 5.02
CA VAL A 55 -5.74 4.00 6.09
C VAL A 55 -5.69 5.52 6.00
N LEU A 56 -5.54 6.08 4.80
CA LEU A 56 -5.56 7.52 4.58
C LEU A 56 -6.88 8.16 5.07
N LEU A 57 -8.01 7.52 4.81
CA LEU A 57 -9.33 8.02 5.23
C LEU A 57 -9.53 7.95 6.75
N LEU A 58 -8.85 7.02 7.43
CA LEU A 58 -8.89 6.88 8.87
C LEU A 58 -8.10 7.98 9.59
N CYS A 59 -7.02 8.49 9.00
CA CYS A 59 -6.13 9.47 9.64
C CYS A 59 -6.64 10.92 9.52
N GLU A 60 -6.38 11.74 10.53
CA GLU A 60 -6.61 13.19 10.50
C GLU A 60 -5.45 13.94 9.88
N ARG A 61 -4.24 13.42 10.07
CA ARG A 61 -3.00 13.95 9.52
C ARG A 61 -2.02 12.81 9.31
N LEU A 62 -1.27 12.88 8.21
CA LEU A 62 -0.14 12.00 7.94
C LEU A 62 1.17 12.70 8.28
N ILE A 63 2.15 11.92 8.70
CA ILE A 63 3.53 12.39 8.90
C ILE A 63 4.44 11.62 7.96
N LEU A 64 5.22 12.34 7.15
CA LEU A 64 6.18 11.79 6.20
C LEU A 64 7.59 12.25 6.53
N ASP A 65 8.56 11.42 6.18
CA ASP A 65 9.96 11.83 6.15
C ASP A 65 10.20 12.87 5.05
N ALA A 66 11.01 13.89 5.37
CA ALA A 66 11.40 14.95 4.45
C ALA A 66 12.12 14.42 3.21
N GLU A 67 13.09 13.51 3.39
CA GLU A 67 13.85 12.96 2.27
C GLU A 67 12.95 12.13 1.35
N SER A 68 12.10 11.28 1.92
CA SER A 68 11.12 10.49 1.17
C SER A 68 10.11 11.36 0.43
N PHE A 69 9.60 12.43 1.05
CA PHE A 69 8.67 13.34 0.41
C PHE A 69 9.33 14.08 -0.76
N GLU A 70 10.54 14.61 -0.57
CA GLU A 70 11.29 15.23 -1.67
C GLU A 70 11.56 14.24 -2.80
N ARG A 71 11.95 13.01 -2.47
CA ARG A 71 12.22 11.93 -3.44
C ARG A 71 10.99 11.59 -4.27
N LEU A 72 9.84 11.51 -3.61
CA LEU A 72 8.54 11.28 -4.24
C LEU A 72 8.18 12.39 -5.23
N LEU A 73 8.46 13.66 -4.90
CA LEU A 73 8.10 14.82 -5.73
C LEU A 73 9.10 15.15 -6.85
N LYS A 74 10.39 14.83 -6.70
CA LYS A 74 11.44 15.17 -7.69
C LYS A 74 11.32 14.42 -9.03
N GLY A 75 10.24 13.66 -9.25
CA GLY A 75 9.69 13.36 -10.58
C GLY A 75 10.51 12.41 -11.46
N LYS A 76 11.59 11.81 -10.95
CA LYS A 76 12.46 10.91 -11.73
C LYS A 76 12.65 9.51 -11.14
N HIS A 77 12.16 9.25 -9.92
CA HIS A 77 12.42 7.95 -9.29
C HIS A 77 11.65 6.80 -9.95
N HIS A 78 10.37 6.99 -10.30
CA HIS A 78 9.62 6.05 -11.15
C HIS A 78 8.23 6.60 -11.51
N GLU A 79 7.82 6.48 -12.79
CA GLU A 79 6.47 6.87 -13.25
C GLU A 79 5.33 6.19 -12.48
N ARG A 80 5.60 5.01 -11.89
CA ARG A 80 4.59 4.22 -11.15
C ARG A 80 4.14 4.86 -9.84
N TYR A 81 4.95 5.76 -9.26
CA TYR A 81 4.58 6.55 -8.09
C TYR A 81 3.87 7.86 -8.44
N GLY A 82 3.62 8.16 -9.73
CA GLY A 82 3.07 9.44 -10.17
C GLY A 82 1.80 9.84 -9.41
N ASN A 83 0.78 8.98 -9.39
CA ASN A 83 -0.46 9.28 -8.67
C ASN A 83 -0.25 9.35 -7.15
N PHE A 84 0.60 8.49 -6.57
CA PHE A 84 0.94 8.60 -5.15
C PHE A 84 1.56 9.96 -4.82
N ALA A 85 2.49 10.43 -5.66
CA ALA A 85 3.14 11.73 -5.52
C ALA A 85 2.14 12.89 -5.63
N GLU A 86 1.23 12.82 -6.61
CA GLU A 86 0.15 13.80 -6.78
C GLU A 86 -0.75 13.87 -5.55
N VAL A 87 -1.21 12.72 -5.04
CA VAL A 87 -2.05 12.65 -3.84
C VAL A 87 -1.32 13.23 -2.62
N MET A 88 -0.07 12.82 -2.38
CA MET A 88 0.68 13.31 -1.21
C MET A 88 0.99 14.80 -1.30
N LYS A 89 1.35 15.30 -2.49
CA LYS A 89 1.55 16.74 -2.71
C LYS A 89 0.27 17.51 -2.41
N ALA A 90 -0.85 17.05 -2.94
CA ALA A 90 -2.15 17.67 -2.74
C ALA A 90 -2.55 17.69 -1.26
N LEU A 91 -2.33 16.60 -0.53
CA LEU A 91 -2.60 16.55 0.92
C LEU A 91 -1.65 17.46 1.72
N PHE A 92 -0.39 17.58 1.31
CA PHE A 92 0.57 18.51 1.91
C PHE A 92 0.16 19.97 1.71
N ASP A 93 -0.20 20.35 0.49
CA ASP A 93 -0.67 21.70 0.15
C ASP A 93 -1.92 22.09 0.97
N GLU A 94 -2.69 21.10 1.43
CA GLU A 94 -3.91 21.26 2.24
C GLU A 94 -3.69 21.09 3.76
N GLY A 95 -2.44 20.90 4.21
CA GLY A 95 -2.08 20.77 5.63
C GLY A 95 -2.45 19.41 6.27
N PHE A 96 -2.85 18.42 5.46
CA PHE A 96 -3.12 17.05 5.90
C PHE A 96 -1.85 16.20 6.00
N VAL A 97 -0.77 16.57 5.32
CA VAL A 97 0.54 15.93 5.47
C VAL A 97 1.47 16.91 6.19
N ARG A 98 2.08 16.44 7.27
CA ARG A 98 3.21 17.08 7.95
C ARG A 98 4.48 16.37 7.53
N VAL A 99 5.52 17.14 7.23
CA VAL A 99 6.83 16.61 6.84
C VAL A 99 7.80 16.83 8.00
N GLU A 100 8.49 15.78 8.39
CA GLU A 100 9.44 15.77 9.51
C GLU A 100 10.80 15.23 9.06
N ASP A 101 11.88 15.68 9.70
CA ASP A 101 13.22 15.14 9.47
C ASP A 101 13.41 13.89 10.34
N PHE A 102 13.02 12.73 9.82
CA PHE A 102 13.15 11.51 10.61
C PHE A 102 14.61 11.12 10.84
N ARG A 103 15.51 11.48 9.92
CA ARG A 103 16.94 11.22 10.07
C ARG A 103 17.51 11.94 11.28
N ALA A 104 17.16 13.20 11.48
CA ALA A 104 17.56 13.94 12.68
C ALA A 104 17.07 13.26 13.97
N ILE A 105 15.82 12.78 13.99
CA ILE A 105 15.27 12.03 15.15
C ILE A 105 16.03 10.72 15.38
N ILE A 106 16.31 9.97 14.32
CA ILE A 106 17.07 8.72 14.38
C ILE A 106 18.50 8.96 14.88
N ASP A 107 19.18 9.98 14.36
CA ASP A 107 20.56 10.31 14.73
C ASP A 107 20.65 10.72 16.21
N GLN A 108 19.67 11.49 16.72
CA GLN A 108 19.57 11.81 18.15
C GLN A 108 19.34 10.58 19.04
N ASN A 109 18.80 9.50 18.49
CA ASN A 109 18.49 8.26 19.21
C ASN A 109 19.41 7.08 18.84
N LYS A 110 20.52 7.33 18.14
CA LYS A 110 21.41 6.29 17.59
C LYS A 110 21.93 5.28 18.62
N GLU A 111 22.31 5.74 19.82
CA GLU A 111 22.79 4.82 20.86
C GLU A 111 21.69 3.88 21.37
N LEU A 112 20.46 4.36 21.49
CA LEU A 112 19.33 3.51 21.86
C LEU A 112 19.07 2.47 20.76
N LEU A 113 19.03 2.90 19.50
CA LEU A 113 18.83 2.02 18.35
C LEU A 113 19.90 0.94 18.25
N ASN A 114 21.17 1.29 18.45
CA ASN A 114 22.27 0.33 18.48
C ASN A 114 22.09 -0.72 19.59
N ARG A 115 21.72 -0.30 20.81
CA ARG A 115 21.46 -1.23 21.92
C ARG A 115 20.26 -2.13 21.66
N MET A 116 19.19 -1.61 21.06
CA MET A 116 18.03 -2.41 20.65
C MET A 116 18.45 -3.47 19.64
N LEU A 117 19.15 -3.05 18.58
CA LEU A 117 19.64 -3.93 17.52
C LEU A 117 20.58 -5.01 18.04
N GLU A 118 21.57 -4.66 18.87
CA GLU A 118 22.49 -5.63 19.47
C GLU A 118 21.75 -6.66 20.33
N ARG A 119 20.77 -6.22 21.12
CA ARG A 119 19.93 -7.11 21.94
C ARG A 119 19.14 -8.07 21.05
N ASP A 120 18.52 -7.57 19.99
CA ASP A 120 17.72 -8.40 19.09
C ASP A 120 18.59 -9.41 18.34
N LEU A 121 19.75 -8.99 17.84
CA LEU A 121 20.70 -9.84 17.11
C LEU A 121 21.41 -10.88 17.99
N LYS A 122 21.32 -10.79 19.33
CA LYS A 122 21.74 -11.89 20.23
C LYS A 122 20.76 -13.06 20.18
N ARG A 123 19.53 -12.85 19.73
CA ARG A 123 18.43 -13.82 19.69
C ARG A 123 18.03 -14.15 18.25
N LEU A 124 19.00 -14.47 17.38
CA LEU A 124 18.77 -14.67 15.94
C LEU A 124 17.64 -15.67 15.63
N ASP A 125 17.52 -16.75 16.40
CA ASP A 125 16.52 -17.79 16.14
C ASP A 125 15.08 -17.29 16.29
N ASP A 126 14.84 -16.27 17.14
CA ASP A 126 13.49 -15.72 17.36
C ASP A 126 13.00 -14.95 16.13
N TRP A 127 13.92 -14.47 15.30
CA TRP A 127 13.60 -13.66 14.11
C TRP A 127 13.48 -14.48 12.82
N ILE A 128 13.72 -15.79 12.87
CA ILE A 128 13.64 -16.66 11.68
C ILE A 128 12.21 -16.75 11.16
N ARG A 129 11.23 -16.95 12.07
CA ARG A 129 9.82 -17.01 11.69
C ARG A 129 9.35 -15.67 11.08
N PRO A 130 9.54 -14.50 11.75
CA PRO A 130 9.21 -13.21 11.16
C PRO A 130 9.84 -12.97 9.79
N LEU A 131 11.12 -13.31 9.62
CA LEU A 131 11.82 -13.15 8.35
C LEU A 131 11.25 -14.04 7.24
N LYS A 132 10.85 -15.28 7.57
CA LYS A 132 10.19 -16.19 6.62
C LYS A 132 8.84 -15.66 6.16
N GLU A 133 7.99 -15.22 7.10
CA GLU A 133 6.67 -14.64 6.80
C GLU A 133 6.78 -13.35 5.96
N SER A 134 7.73 -12.48 6.31
CA SER A 134 8.05 -11.26 5.55
C SER A 134 8.48 -11.58 4.12
N THR A 135 9.43 -12.52 3.96
CA THR A 135 9.92 -12.93 2.63
C THR A 135 8.79 -13.49 1.77
N GLN A 136 7.92 -14.34 2.32
CA GLN A 136 6.77 -14.91 1.60
C GLN A 136 5.77 -13.84 1.15
N THR A 137 5.51 -12.86 2.02
CA THR A 137 4.62 -11.73 1.72
C THR A 137 5.19 -10.90 0.57
N TRP A 138 6.49 -10.57 0.64
CA TRP A 138 7.17 -9.83 -0.41
C TRP A 138 7.23 -10.59 -1.74
N GLU A 139 7.48 -11.91 -1.70
CA GLU A 139 7.49 -12.76 -2.90
C GLU A 139 6.12 -12.77 -3.59
N HIS A 140 5.02 -12.96 -2.84
CA HIS A 140 3.66 -12.87 -3.39
C HIS A 140 3.39 -11.51 -4.02
N PHE A 141 3.77 -10.43 -3.35
CA PHE A 141 3.61 -9.08 -3.85
C PHE A 141 4.40 -8.86 -5.15
N ALA A 142 5.67 -9.27 -5.18
CA ALA A 142 6.54 -9.15 -6.35
C ALA A 142 6.03 -9.99 -7.54
N GLU A 143 5.47 -11.18 -7.28
CA GLU A 143 4.82 -12.01 -8.31
C GLU A 143 3.56 -11.35 -8.86
N SER A 144 2.72 -10.76 -8.00
CA SER A 144 1.53 -10.05 -8.45
C SER A 144 1.90 -8.91 -9.41
N ILE A 145 2.86 -8.06 -9.01
CA ILE A 145 3.44 -6.99 -9.83
C ILE A 145 3.98 -7.53 -11.16
N ARG A 146 4.72 -8.64 -11.14
CA ARG A 146 5.27 -9.24 -12.36
C ARG A 146 4.17 -9.73 -13.29
N GLY A 147 3.08 -10.31 -12.78
CA GLY A 147 1.92 -10.69 -13.58
C GLY A 147 1.28 -9.48 -14.27
N PHE A 148 1.11 -8.37 -13.54
CA PHE A 148 0.51 -7.16 -14.07
C PHE A 148 1.37 -6.43 -15.11
N PHE A 149 2.70 -6.41 -14.93
CA PHE A 149 3.60 -5.71 -15.85
C PHE A 149 4.24 -6.61 -16.92
N GLY A 150 4.27 -7.93 -16.68
CA GLY A 150 4.88 -8.92 -17.54
C GLY A 150 4.13 -9.14 -18.85
N GLY A 151 2.79 -9.02 -18.87
CA GLY A 151 2.00 -9.18 -20.11
C GLY A 151 2.34 -8.15 -21.19
N LYS A 152 2.63 -6.89 -20.82
CA LYS A 152 3.06 -5.86 -21.78
C LYS A 152 4.55 -5.97 -22.16
N LEU A 153 5.36 -6.63 -21.32
CA LEU A 153 6.78 -6.88 -21.61
C LEU A 153 6.98 -8.11 -22.50
N SER A 154 6.12 -9.13 -22.40
CA SER A 154 6.14 -10.29 -23.29
C SER A 154 5.55 -9.99 -24.66
N ASP A 155 4.49 -9.19 -24.78
CA ASP A 155 3.90 -8.86 -26.09
C ASP A 155 4.83 -7.96 -26.93
N GLY A 156 5.57 -7.04 -26.29
CA GLY A 156 6.63 -6.27 -26.95
C GLY A 156 7.87 -7.08 -27.33
N LEU A 157 8.03 -8.29 -26.79
CA LEU A 157 9.15 -9.21 -27.08
C LEU A 157 8.74 -10.44 -27.90
N GLN A 158 7.45 -10.75 -28.05
CA GLN A 158 6.96 -11.88 -28.85
C GLN A 158 6.38 -11.50 -30.22
N GLU A 159 5.98 -10.25 -30.47
CA GLU A 159 5.51 -9.83 -31.81
C GLU A 159 6.60 -9.22 -32.73
N LYS A 160 7.86 -9.27 -32.29
CA LYS A 160 9.03 -9.18 -33.18
C LYS A 160 9.86 -10.45 -33.10
N SER A 161 9.25 -11.57 -33.45
CA SER A 161 9.93 -12.61 -34.24
C SER A 161 10.27 -12.05 -35.64
N LEU A 162 11.00 -10.93 -35.68
CA LEU A 162 11.67 -10.47 -36.88
C LEU A 162 12.86 -11.40 -37.07
N ASN A 163 12.91 -12.05 -38.23
CA ASN A 163 14.12 -12.66 -38.75
C ASN A 163 15.28 -11.66 -38.62
N ILE A 164 16.15 -11.89 -37.64
CA ILE A 164 17.39 -11.13 -37.46
C ILE A 164 18.41 -11.77 -38.41
N GLU A 165 18.47 -11.28 -39.64
CA GLU A 165 19.51 -11.67 -40.61
C GLU A 165 20.71 -10.70 -40.63
N SER A 166 20.71 -9.68 -39.76
CA SER A 166 21.74 -8.64 -39.77
C SER A 166 22.26 -8.29 -38.36
N PRO A 167 23.60 -8.30 -38.14
CA PRO A 167 24.24 -7.84 -36.89
C PRO A 167 23.92 -6.39 -36.49
N GLN A 168 23.32 -5.59 -37.38
CA GLN A 168 22.96 -4.20 -37.08
C GLN A 168 21.62 -4.06 -36.37
N ASP A 169 20.73 -5.06 -36.43
CA ASP A 169 19.44 -5.02 -35.72
C ASP A 169 19.56 -5.49 -34.26
N GLU A 170 20.60 -6.28 -33.94
CA GLU A 170 20.96 -6.63 -32.56
C GLU A 170 21.42 -5.41 -31.74
N ALA A 171 21.93 -4.36 -32.40
CA ALA A 171 22.37 -3.13 -31.76
C ALA A 171 21.21 -2.25 -31.27
N LYS A 172 20.01 -2.37 -31.84
CA LYS A 172 18.85 -1.53 -31.45
C LYS A 172 18.05 -2.12 -30.28
N LEU A 173 18.05 -3.44 -30.10
CA LEU A 173 17.45 -4.11 -28.94
C LEU A 173 18.29 -3.98 -27.65
N ARG A 174 19.57 -3.62 -27.77
CA ARG A 174 20.42 -3.25 -26.63
C ARG A 174 20.13 -1.87 -26.04
N ILE A 175 19.40 -1.00 -26.75
CA ILE A 175 19.24 0.41 -26.35
C ILE A 175 18.27 0.60 -25.16
N PHE A 176 17.39 -0.37 -24.89
CA PHE A 176 16.48 -0.29 -23.73
C PHE A 176 17.03 -0.91 -22.42
N VAL A 177 18.21 -1.54 -22.47
CA VAL A 177 18.88 -2.12 -21.27
C VAL A 177 20.34 -1.69 -21.13
N THR A 178 20.92 -0.96 -22.09
CA THR A 178 22.31 -0.48 -21.99
C THR A 178 22.46 0.95 -22.46
N HIS A 179 22.13 1.89 -21.58
CA HIS A 179 22.83 3.18 -21.54
C HIS A 179 23.81 3.15 -20.35
N ASP A 180 24.94 2.45 -20.55
CA ASP A 180 26.23 2.77 -19.94
C ASP A 180 27.29 1.77 -20.47
N HIS A 181 28.16 2.24 -21.35
CA HIS A 181 29.14 1.43 -22.10
C HIS A 181 30.45 1.12 -21.34
N TYR A 182 30.41 1.06 -20.02
CA TYR A 182 31.50 0.55 -19.17
C TYR A 182 30.89 -0.06 -17.91
N MET A 183 30.59 -1.37 -17.88
CA MET A 183 30.53 -2.26 -16.67
C MET A 183 29.89 -3.67 -16.93
N PRO A 184 30.34 -4.51 -17.90
CA PRO A 184 29.76 -5.87 -18.02
C PRO A 184 30.20 -6.84 -16.91
N HIS A 185 31.46 -6.74 -16.43
CA HIS A 185 32.02 -7.75 -15.51
C HIS A 185 31.66 -7.54 -14.03
N SER A 186 31.50 -6.28 -13.59
CA SER A 186 31.10 -5.91 -12.23
C SER A 186 29.60 -6.11 -11.98
N LEU A 187 28.76 -5.91 -12.99
CA LEU A 187 27.33 -6.20 -12.89
C LEU A 187 27.06 -7.70 -12.79
N HIS A 188 27.86 -8.53 -13.47
CA HIS A 188 27.74 -9.98 -13.36
C HIS A 188 28.14 -10.49 -11.97
N SER A 189 29.21 -9.95 -11.37
CA SER A 189 29.61 -10.32 -10.01
C SER A 189 28.60 -9.84 -8.96
N ILE A 190 28.06 -8.63 -9.08
CA ILE A 190 27.03 -8.11 -8.16
C ILE A 190 25.73 -8.92 -8.26
N ARG A 191 25.31 -9.24 -9.48
CA ARG A 191 24.12 -10.08 -9.72
C ARG A 191 24.31 -11.48 -9.16
N ASN A 192 25.47 -12.10 -9.38
CA ASN A 192 25.77 -13.44 -8.85
C ASN A 192 25.84 -13.42 -7.32
N THR A 193 26.44 -12.40 -6.71
CA THR A 193 26.50 -12.25 -5.24
C THR A 193 25.10 -12.05 -4.64
N ALA A 194 24.24 -11.24 -5.26
CA ALA A 194 22.88 -11.04 -4.79
C ALA A 194 22.03 -12.32 -4.92
N ILE A 195 22.13 -13.03 -6.05
CA ILE A 195 21.44 -14.31 -6.28
C ILE A 195 21.94 -15.39 -5.29
N ASN A 196 23.26 -15.51 -5.09
CA ASN A 196 23.84 -16.45 -4.15
C ASN A 196 23.40 -16.15 -2.72
N ARG A 197 23.39 -14.87 -2.31
CA ARG A 197 22.94 -14.45 -0.98
C ARG A 197 21.47 -14.75 -0.77
N LEU A 198 20.63 -14.52 -1.78
CA LEU A 198 19.21 -14.88 -1.77
C LEU A 198 19.00 -16.38 -1.62
N GLN A 199 19.76 -17.19 -2.35
CA GLN A 199 19.71 -18.64 -2.24
C GLN A 199 20.16 -19.11 -0.85
N MET A 200 21.29 -18.60 -0.35
CA MET A 200 21.77 -18.90 1.01
C MET A 200 20.75 -18.51 2.08
N LEU A 201 20.06 -17.38 1.92
CA LEU A 201 19.00 -16.96 2.83
C LEU A 201 17.83 -17.94 2.79
N ARG A 202 17.35 -18.34 1.61
CA ARG A 202 16.28 -19.33 1.47
C ARG A 202 16.66 -20.67 2.12
N GLU A 203 17.88 -21.14 1.87
CA GLU A 203 18.38 -22.35 2.52
C GLU A 203 18.47 -22.17 4.04
N ALA A 204 18.93 -21.02 4.52
CA ALA A 204 19.00 -20.72 5.95
C ALA A 204 17.62 -20.80 6.62
N LEU A 205 16.59 -20.22 6.00
CA LEU A 205 15.22 -20.20 6.51
C LEU A 205 14.58 -21.59 6.60
N GLU A 206 14.95 -22.53 5.73
CA GLU A 206 14.46 -23.91 5.74
C GLU A 206 15.38 -24.89 6.50
N SER A 207 16.61 -24.49 6.81
CA SER A 207 17.59 -25.36 7.45
C SER A 207 17.31 -25.58 8.94
N SER A 208 17.91 -26.63 9.52
CA SER A 208 17.83 -26.90 10.96
C SER A 208 18.54 -25.82 11.79
N THR A 209 18.13 -25.66 13.06
CA THR A 209 18.75 -24.71 14.01
C THR A 209 20.27 -24.86 14.09
N LYS A 210 20.78 -26.10 14.02
CA LYS A 210 22.22 -26.37 14.05
C LYS A 210 22.93 -25.75 12.84
N ARG A 211 22.42 -25.98 11.62
CA ARG A 211 23.00 -25.44 10.38
C ARG A 211 22.88 -23.92 10.32
N ARG A 212 21.75 -23.35 10.76
CA ARG A 212 21.60 -21.89 10.87
C ARG A 212 22.69 -21.25 11.73
N ARG A 213 23.00 -21.86 12.88
CA ARG A 213 23.99 -21.32 13.82
C ARG A 213 25.44 -21.49 13.37
N SER A 214 25.74 -22.47 12.51
CA SER A 214 27.09 -22.73 12.03
C SER A 214 27.39 -22.17 10.64
N GLU A 215 26.53 -22.47 9.66
CA GLU A 215 26.79 -22.21 8.23
C GLU A 215 26.18 -20.87 7.78
N TYR A 216 24.98 -20.54 8.28
CA TYR A 216 24.21 -19.40 7.77
C TYR A 216 24.16 -18.21 8.74
N LYS A 217 24.91 -18.26 9.85
CA LYS A 217 24.81 -17.27 10.93
C LYS A 217 25.07 -15.85 10.45
N GLU A 218 26.13 -15.64 9.67
CA GLU A 218 26.50 -14.30 9.19
C GLU A 218 25.49 -13.77 8.17
N VAL A 219 25.05 -14.60 7.22
CA VAL A 219 24.00 -14.22 6.24
C VAL A 219 22.71 -13.82 6.94
N LEU A 220 22.27 -14.59 7.94
CA LEU A 220 21.09 -14.28 8.75
C LEU A 220 21.31 -13.00 9.56
N ARG A 221 22.46 -12.85 10.23
CA ARG A 221 22.77 -11.68 11.04
C ARG A 221 22.76 -10.41 10.19
N GLU A 222 23.44 -10.39 9.05
CA GLU A 222 23.45 -9.24 8.15
C GLU A 222 22.06 -8.92 7.61
N THR A 223 21.31 -9.93 7.17
CA THR A 223 19.95 -9.72 6.64
C THR A 223 19.03 -9.15 7.72
N LEU A 224 19.00 -9.75 8.91
CA LEU A 224 18.22 -9.30 10.05
C LEU A 224 18.66 -7.94 10.57
N THR A 225 19.93 -7.57 10.43
CA THR A 225 20.44 -6.26 10.85
C THR A 225 19.65 -5.14 10.17
N GLY A 226 19.40 -5.25 8.87
CA GLY A 226 18.56 -4.32 8.13
C GLY A 226 17.14 -4.27 8.73
N TYR A 227 16.42 -5.40 8.67
CA TYR A 227 15.01 -5.49 9.12
C TYR A 227 14.80 -4.96 10.53
N LEU A 228 15.66 -5.36 11.46
CA LEU A 228 15.53 -4.98 12.86
C LEU A 228 15.91 -3.53 13.11
N ALA A 229 16.92 -2.99 12.40
CA ALA A 229 17.25 -1.57 12.50
C ALA A 229 16.08 -0.69 12.05
N TYR A 230 15.40 -1.07 10.96
CA TYR A 230 14.21 -0.36 10.47
C TYR A 230 13.05 -0.40 11.44
N VAL A 231 12.68 -1.60 11.90
CA VAL A 231 11.60 -1.78 12.88
C VAL A 231 11.90 -0.99 14.15
N ASN A 232 13.14 -1.02 14.63
CA ASN A 232 13.57 -0.24 15.79
C ASN A 232 13.46 1.28 15.54
N ALA A 233 13.83 1.75 14.35
CA ALA A 233 13.70 3.17 13.97
C ALA A 233 12.24 3.62 13.99
N ASN A 234 11.33 2.85 13.40
CA ASN A 234 9.89 3.18 13.37
C ASN A 234 9.28 3.21 14.79
N LEU A 235 9.67 2.28 15.66
CA LEU A 235 9.26 2.30 17.06
C LEU A 235 9.77 3.54 17.82
N VAL A 236 11.02 3.96 17.57
CA VAL A 236 11.59 5.18 18.16
C VAL A 236 10.90 6.43 17.63
N LEU A 237 10.61 6.49 16.33
CA LEU A 237 9.90 7.62 15.71
C LEU A 237 8.48 7.74 16.25
N SER A 238 7.73 6.65 16.28
CA SER A 238 6.39 6.58 16.86
C SER A 238 6.37 7.07 18.30
N ARG A 239 7.35 6.64 19.11
CA ARG A 239 7.49 7.09 20.50
C ARG A 239 7.87 8.57 20.60
N THR A 240 8.78 9.06 19.77
CA THR A 240 9.29 10.44 19.84
C THR A 240 8.23 11.45 19.37
N LEU A 241 7.45 11.07 18.37
CA LEU A 241 6.39 11.91 17.80
C LEU A 241 5.03 11.70 18.48
N GLU A 242 4.92 10.72 19.39
CA GLU A 242 3.69 10.34 20.11
C GLU A 242 2.50 9.99 19.19
N VAL A 243 2.81 9.28 18.10
CA VAL A 243 1.85 8.93 17.04
C VAL A 243 2.03 7.48 16.62
N GLY A 244 0.96 6.86 16.15
CA GLY A 244 1.03 5.53 15.51
C GLY A 244 1.71 5.59 14.15
N PHE A 245 1.92 4.44 13.53
CA PHE A 245 2.51 4.36 12.20
C PHE A 245 1.88 3.27 11.32
N HIS A 246 1.84 3.54 10.02
CA HIS A 246 1.49 2.58 8.99
C HIS A 246 2.73 2.26 8.17
N ASP A 247 2.94 0.96 7.95
CA ASP A 247 4.13 0.41 7.30
C ASP A 247 3.75 -0.62 6.24
N TRP A 248 4.76 -1.03 5.47
CA TRP A 248 4.68 -2.14 4.53
C TRP A 248 4.24 -3.41 5.24
N TYR A 249 3.29 -4.12 4.63
CA TYR A 249 2.61 -5.26 5.26
C TYR A 249 3.58 -6.41 5.60
N ASP A 250 4.67 -6.56 4.88
CA ASP A 250 5.69 -7.59 5.13
C ASP A 250 6.49 -7.37 6.42
N PHE A 251 6.42 -6.19 7.05
CA PHE A 251 7.06 -5.95 8.36
C PHE A 251 6.19 -6.31 9.56
N GLU A 252 4.90 -6.57 9.37
CA GLU A 252 3.96 -6.90 10.46
C GLU A 252 4.44 -8.07 11.34
N PRO A 253 5.04 -9.16 10.80
CA PRO A 253 5.59 -10.24 11.62
C PRO A 253 6.67 -9.77 12.62
N PHE A 254 7.50 -8.80 12.24
CA PHE A 254 8.54 -8.26 13.13
C PHE A 254 7.95 -7.39 14.22
N TYR A 255 6.97 -6.54 13.91
CA TYR A 255 6.27 -5.75 14.91
C TYR A 255 5.56 -6.64 15.92
N ARG A 256 4.83 -7.66 15.46
CA ARG A 256 4.16 -8.63 16.32
C ARG A 256 5.13 -9.27 17.31
N GLU A 257 6.26 -9.76 16.82
CA GLU A 257 7.29 -10.37 17.69
C GLU A 257 7.84 -9.36 18.71
N LYS A 258 8.09 -8.11 18.31
CA LYS A 258 8.52 -7.03 19.22
C LYS A 258 7.51 -6.74 20.32
N PHE A 259 6.24 -6.56 19.97
CA PHE A 259 5.19 -6.22 20.92
C PHE A 259 4.92 -7.37 21.90
N LEU A 260 4.98 -8.62 21.44
CA LEU A 260 4.86 -9.79 22.30
C LEU A 260 5.91 -9.80 23.42
N THR A 261 7.14 -9.32 23.17
CA THR A 261 8.19 -9.25 24.20
C THR A 261 7.88 -8.30 25.36
N ILE A 262 6.95 -7.36 25.17
CA ILE A 262 6.49 -6.42 26.20
C ILE A 262 5.04 -6.69 26.63
N GLY A 263 4.50 -7.88 26.30
CA GLY A 263 3.16 -8.29 26.69
C GLY A 263 2.03 -7.60 25.91
N GLN A 264 2.32 -7.10 24.71
CA GLN A 264 1.32 -6.49 23.83
C GLN A 264 1.06 -7.40 22.62
N GLU A 265 -0.20 -7.56 22.23
CA GLU A 265 -0.59 -8.41 21.08
C GLU A 265 -0.24 -7.79 19.72
N GLY A 266 -0.05 -6.46 19.68
CA GLY A 266 0.26 -5.70 18.47
C GLY A 266 0.31 -4.20 18.74
N ARG A 267 0.39 -3.39 17.67
CA ARG A 267 0.40 -1.92 17.79
C ARG A 267 -0.95 -1.39 18.30
N PRO A 268 -0.98 -0.30 19.08
CA PRO A 268 -2.22 0.31 19.55
C PRO A 268 -3.22 0.65 18.42
N GLU A 269 -2.73 1.15 17.29
CA GLU A 269 -3.49 1.56 16.12
C GLU A 269 -3.86 0.39 15.18
N GLU A 270 -3.23 -0.77 15.34
CA GLU A 270 -3.37 -1.91 14.44
C GLU A 270 -4.82 -2.36 14.33
N LYS A 271 -5.53 -2.42 15.46
CA LYS A 271 -6.95 -2.82 15.49
C LYS A 271 -7.79 -1.89 14.60
N ARG A 272 -7.56 -0.58 14.63
CA ARG A 272 -8.32 0.38 13.82
C ARG A 272 -7.99 0.22 12.34
N ILE A 273 -6.70 0.05 12.01
CA ILE A 273 -6.22 -0.18 10.63
C ILE A 273 -6.83 -1.46 10.06
N GLN A 274 -6.80 -2.56 10.80
CA GLN A 274 -7.39 -3.83 10.38
C GLN A 274 -8.90 -3.72 10.19
N LYS A 275 -9.62 -3.03 11.09
CA LYS A 275 -11.06 -2.84 10.97
C LYS A 275 -11.45 -1.98 9.78
N VAL A 276 -10.71 -0.91 9.48
CA VAL A 276 -11.01 -0.13 8.26
C VAL A 276 -10.71 -0.94 7.00
N LYS A 277 -9.61 -1.70 6.94
CA LYS A 277 -9.32 -2.60 5.81
C LYS A 277 -10.44 -3.64 5.63
N GLN A 278 -10.85 -4.31 6.70
CA GLN A 278 -11.96 -5.27 6.70
C GLN A 278 -13.28 -4.65 6.20
N LEU A 279 -13.59 -3.41 6.62
CA LEU A 279 -14.78 -2.70 6.13
C LEU A 279 -14.73 -2.50 4.62
N PHE A 280 -13.61 -2.04 4.08
CA PHE A 280 -13.42 -1.80 2.65
C PHE A 280 -13.41 -3.10 1.86
N GLU A 281 -12.70 -4.14 2.30
CA GLU A 281 -12.69 -5.45 1.64
C GLU A 281 -14.09 -6.06 1.50
N ILE A 282 -14.94 -5.91 2.51
CA ILE A 282 -16.28 -6.52 2.50
C ILE A 282 -17.32 -5.62 1.83
N SER A 283 -17.25 -4.31 2.04
CA SER A 283 -18.30 -3.37 1.61
C SER A 283 -17.96 -2.59 0.34
N PHE A 284 -16.68 -2.46 0.01
CA PHE A 284 -16.17 -1.73 -1.15
C PHE A 284 -14.90 -2.39 -1.73
N PRO A 285 -14.96 -3.67 -2.13
CA PRO A 285 -13.77 -4.43 -2.56
C PRO A 285 -13.04 -3.81 -3.76
N GLU A 286 -13.74 -3.00 -4.55
CA GLU A 286 -13.22 -2.31 -5.73
C GLU A 286 -12.85 -0.84 -5.46
N PHE A 287 -12.82 -0.42 -4.20
CA PHE A 287 -12.47 0.94 -3.86
C PHE A 287 -10.98 1.19 -4.07
N ALA A 288 -10.65 1.92 -5.13
CA ALA A 288 -9.28 2.29 -5.42
C ALA A 288 -9.23 3.66 -6.10
N PRO A 289 -9.38 4.75 -5.32
CA PRO A 289 -9.49 6.06 -5.94
C PRO A 289 -8.28 6.43 -6.79
N LEU A 290 -8.53 6.86 -8.02
CA LEU A 290 -7.51 7.32 -8.96
C LEU A 290 -7.44 8.84 -8.98
N ASP A 291 -8.53 9.55 -8.64
CA ASP A 291 -8.57 11.01 -8.71
C ASP A 291 -8.18 11.68 -7.40
N THR A 292 -7.02 12.35 -7.42
CA THR A 292 -6.50 13.18 -6.32
C THR A 292 -7.53 14.20 -5.80
N LYS A 293 -8.32 14.84 -6.68
CA LYS A 293 -9.32 15.83 -6.25
C LYS A 293 -10.44 15.20 -5.43
N SER A 294 -10.85 13.99 -5.80
CA SER A 294 -11.88 13.23 -5.09
C SER A 294 -11.39 12.80 -3.71
N VAL A 295 -10.14 12.34 -3.59
CA VAL A 295 -9.49 12.05 -2.30
C VAL A 295 -9.48 13.30 -1.39
N LEU A 296 -9.02 14.45 -1.90
CA LEU A 296 -9.00 15.72 -1.17
C LEU A 296 -10.39 16.14 -0.68
N LYS A 297 -11.41 16.00 -1.55
CA LYS A 297 -12.78 16.33 -1.19
C LYS A 297 -13.26 15.52 0.01
N VAL A 298 -12.90 14.24 0.06
CA VAL A 298 -13.38 13.35 1.12
C VAL A 298 -12.64 13.50 2.43
N VAL A 299 -11.32 13.70 2.42
CA VAL A 299 -10.59 13.96 3.68
C VAL A 299 -11.07 15.25 4.37
N LYS A 300 -11.62 16.20 3.60
CA LYS A 300 -12.24 17.45 4.09
C LYS A 300 -13.74 17.34 4.39
N ASP A 301 -14.40 16.25 4.01
CA ASP A 301 -15.84 16.12 4.17
C ASP A 301 -16.18 15.79 5.62
N ASN A 302 -17.07 16.57 6.25
CA ASN A 302 -17.51 16.33 7.63
C ASN A 302 -18.13 14.94 7.87
N ARG A 303 -18.53 14.20 6.83
CA ARG A 303 -19.00 12.81 6.92
C ARG A 303 -17.87 11.83 7.26
N ILE A 304 -16.60 12.20 7.07
CA ILE A 304 -15.46 11.33 7.39
C ILE A 304 -15.39 11.00 8.88
N SER A 305 -15.88 11.89 9.76
CA SER A 305 -15.98 11.61 11.19
C SER A 305 -16.94 10.47 11.49
N ASP A 306 -18.01 10.32 10.69
CA ASP A 306 -18.97 9.23 10.84
C ASP A 306 -18.32 7.88 10.48
N LEU A 307 -17.46 7.85 9.46
CA LEU A 307 -16.64 6.67 9.10
C LEU A 307 -15.65 6.32 10.22
N ARG A 308 -14.90 7.31 10.71
CA ARG A 308 -13.91 7.10 11.78
C ARG A 308 -14.59 6.60 13.06
N SER A 309 -15.74 7.17 13.43
CA SER A 309 -16.53 6.71 14.58
C SER A 309 -17.02 5.27 14.40
N LEU A 310 -17.45 4.88 13.19
CA LEU A 310 -17.84 3.51 12.88
C LEU A 310 -16.67 2.53 13.08
N VAL A 311 -15.48 2.88 12.58
CA VAL A 311 -14.26 2.07 12.76
C VAL A 311 -13.87 1.99 14.24
N ASP A 312 -14.00 3.08 15.00
CA ASP A 312 -13.69 3.10 16.43
C ASP A 312 -14.60 2.18 17.24
N LYS A 313 -15.89 2.14 16.92
CA LYS A 313 -16.83 1.17 17.53
C LYS A 313 -16.46 -0.27 17.19
N ALA A 314 -16.07 -0.53 15.95
CA ALA A 314 -15.63 -1.86 15.53
C ALA A 314 -14.30 -2.29 16.17
N ALA A 315 -13.38 -1.34 16.40
CA ALA A 315 -12.13 -1.58 17.10
C ALA A 315 -12.33 -1.88 18.60
N LYS A 316 -13.44 -1.41 19.18
CA LYS A 316 -13.92 -1.74 20.53
C LYS A 316 -14.82 -2.98 20.58
N GLU A 317 -14.93 -3.71 19.47
CA GLU A 317 -15.76 -4.92 19.34
C GLU A 317 -17.27 -4.67 19.55
N GLU A 318 -17.72 -3.42 19.49
CA GLU A 318 -19.16 -3.06 19.54
C GLU A 318 -19.87 -3.38 18.21
N ILE A 319 -19.09 -3.44 17.12
CA ILE A 319 -19.57 -3.73 15.76
C ILE A 319 -18.62 -4.73 15.11
N GLN A 320 -19.18 -5.75 14.48
CA GLN A 320 -18.44 -6.69 13.64
C GLN A 320 -18.65 -6.34 12.16
N PHE A 321 -17.55 -6.16 11.42
CA PHE A 321 -17.59 -6.01 9.97
C PHE A 321 -17.52 -7.38 9.32
N ASP A 322 -18.68 -7.97 9.07
CA ASP A 322 -18.83 -9.23 8.35
C ASP A 322 -19.81 -9.06 7.17
N LYS A 323 -20.09 -10.17 6.50
CA LYS A 323 -21.03 -10.20 5.37
C LYS A 323 -22.45 -9.79 5.79
N GLU A 324 -22.86 -10.11 7.02
CA GLU A 324 -24.19 -9.75 7.53
C GLU A 324 -24.29 -8.23 7.77
N PHE A 325 -23.25 -7.63 8.35
CA PHE A 325 -23.12 -6.19 8.50
C PHE A 325 -23.26 -5.49 7.15
N ALA A 326 -22.48 -5.91 6.14
CA ALA A 326 -22.50 -5.31 4.82
C ALA A 326 -23.88 -5.45 4.14
N ASN A 327 -24.50 -6.64 4.21
CA ASN A 327 -25.83 -6.88 3.66
C ASN A 327 -26.92 -6.03 4.35
N ARG A 328 -26.84 -5.89 5.68
CA ARG A 328 -27.78 -5.07 6.46
C ARG A 328 -27.65 -3.60 6.05
N VAL A 329 -26.43 -3.06 6.04
CA VAL A 329 -26.15 -1.68 5.63
C VAL A 329 -26.67 -1.42 4.21
N LEU A 330 -26.39 -2.32 3.26
CA LEU A 330 -26.87 -2.18 1.89
C LEU A 330 -28.40 -2.17 1.81
N ARG A 331 -29.07 -3.11 2.49
CA ARG A 331 -30.53 -3.18 2.52
C ARG A 331 -31.15 -1.90 3.09
N GLU A 332 -30.58 -1.37 4.17
CA GLU A 332 -31.04 -0.14 4.80
C GLU A 332 -30.86 1.05 3.86
N VAL A 333 -29.69 1.17 3.22
CA VAL A 333 -29.42 2.24 2.24
C VAL A 333 -30.35 2.15 1.02
N LEU A 334 -30.56 0.97 0.45
CA LEU A 334 -31.48 0.77 -0.67
C LEU A 334 -32.93 1.09 -0.28
N GLY A 335 -33.36 0.67 0.91
CA GLY A 335 -34.69 0.99 1.42
C GLY A 335 -34.89 2.49 1.67
N ILE A 336 -33.83 3.24 1.99
CA ILE A 336 -33.87 4.71 2.06
C ILE A 336 -34.01 5.30 0.65
N GLU A 337 -33.18 4.86 -0.31
CA GLU A 337 -33.21 5.39 -1.67
C GLU A 337 -34.54 5.11 -2.40
N GLN A 338 -35.13 3.93 -2.18
CA GLN A 338 -36.46 3.57 -2.69
C GLN A 338 -37.55 4.51 -2.14
N ARG A 339 -37.56 4.78 -0.84
CA ARG A 339 -38.52 5.69 -0.20
C ARG A 339 -38.39 7.13 -0.70
N VAL A 340 -37.15 7.60 -0.89
CA VAL A 340 -36.87 8.95 -1.39
C VAL A 340 -37.11 9.09 -2.91
N GLY A 341 -37.43 8.00 -3.61
CA GLY A 341 -37.62 8.00 -5.06
C GLY A 341 -36.35 8.39 -5.83
N ARG A 342 -35.17 8.26 -5.21
CA ARG A 342 -33.87 8.54 -5.84
C ARG A 342 -33.08 7.23 -5.85
N LEU A 343 -33.13 6.49 -6.94
CA LEU A 343 -32.17 5.43 -7.19
C LEU A 343 -30.85 6.08 -7.62
N ARG A 344 -30.03 6.50 -6.66
CA ARG A 344 -28.61 6.73 -6.95
C ARG A 344 -27.98 5.40 -7.34
N ASN A 345 -27.02 5.45 -8.26
CA ASN A 345 -26.14 4.35 -8.61
C ASN A 345 -25.35 3.94 -7.34
N ILE A 346 -25.89 3.07 -6.49
CA ILE A 346 -25.19 2.49 -5.33
C ILE A 346 -24.48 1.24 -5.84
N VAL A 347 -23.35 1.44 -6.52
CA VAL A 347 -22.76 0.39 -7.36
C VAL A 347 -21.63 -0.37 -6.67
N SER A 348 -21.16 0.07 -5.50
CA SER A 348 -20.05 -0.59 -4.78
C SER A 348 -20.35 -2.02 -4.31
N TYR A 349 -21.58 -2.52 -4.50
CA TYR A 349 -22.02 -3.87 -4.16
C TYR A 349 -22.39 -4.76 -5.37
N ALA A 350 -22.24 -4.29 -6.60
CA ALA A 350 -22.71 -5.02 -7.79
C ALA A 350 -21.95 -6.34 -8.08
N THR A 351 -20.94 -6.71 -7.28
CA THR A 351 -20.17 -7.95 -7.43
C THR A 351 -20.43 -9.02 -6.36
N LEU A 352 -21.37 -8.81 -5.43
CA LEU A 352 -21.86 -9.91 -4.58
C LEU A 352 -22.72 -10.91 -5.41
N PRO A 353 -22.63 -12.23 -5.13
CA PRO A 353 -23.29 -13.25 -5.94
C PRO A 353 -24.79 -12.98 -6.08
N ILE A 354 -25.24 -13.10 -7.32
CA ILE A 354 -26.50 -12.72 -8.00
C ILE A 354 -27.83 -13.07 -7.26
N GLY A 355 -27.79 -13.71 -6.09
CA GLY A 355 -28.99 -14.19 -5.39
C GLY A 355 -29.88 -13.12 -4.73
N PHE A 356 -29.58 -11.82 -4.86
CA PHE A 356 -30.26 -10.77 -4.08
C PHE A 356 -30.65 -9.49 -4.83
N ILE A 357 -30.62 -9.47 -6.16
CA ILE A 357 -31.31 -8.41 -6.90
C ILE A 357 -32.77 -8.87 -7.04
N PRO A 358 -33.75 -8.34 -6.27
CA PRO A 358 -35.12 -8.51 -6.67
C PRO A 358 -35.25 -7.78 -8.01
N LEU A 359 -35.51 -8.56 -9.06
CA LEU A 359 -35.76 -8.12 -10.43
C LEU A 359 -36.32 -6.69 -10.48
N ALA A 360 -35.50 -5.78 -11.01
CA ALA A 360 -35.93 -4.46 -11.42
C ALA A 360 -37.06 -4.64 -12.45
N GLY A 361 -38.28 -4.29 -12.07
CA GLY A 361 -39.42 -4.43 -12.96
C GLY A 361 -40.75 -4.21 -12.26
N THR A 362 -41.00 -3.00 -11.77
CA THR A 362 -42.31 -2.32 -11.86
C THR A 362 -42.24 -0.93 -11.22
N PRO A 363 -42.65 0.14 -11.93
CA PRO A 363 -42.83 1.45 -11.33
C PRO A 363 -44.22 1.47 -10.67
N MET A 364 -44.28 1.39 -9.34
CA MET A 364 -45.57 1.55 -8.64
C MET A 364 -45.48 2.51 -7.46
N GLN A 365 -45.99 3.71 -7.74
CA GLN A 365 -46.85 4.57 -6.91
C GLN A 365 -47.02 4.22 -5.43
N LYS A 366 -46.66 5.16 -4.55
CA LYS A 366 -47.63 6.06 -3.90
C LYS A 366 -46.93 7.16 -3.10
N ALA A 367 -47.23 8.41 -3.49
CA ALA A 367 -47.02 9.60 -2.69
C ALA A 367 -48.15 9.72 -1.67
N VAL A 368 -47.87 9.51 -0.38
CA VAL A 368 -48.60 10.07 0.78
C VAL A 368 -47.60 10.09 1.96
N GLU A 369 -47.56 11.20 2.72
CA GLU A 369 -46.75 11.50 3.93
C GLU A 369 -45.47 12.37 3.78
N GLU A 370 -45.50 13.36 2.88
CA GLU A 370 -44.33 14.15 2.47
C GLU A 370 -43.71 15.12 3.51
N THR A 371 -44.11 15.13 4.79
CA THR A 371 -43.54 16.07 5.78
C THR A 371 -42.99 15.40 7.06
N VAL A 372 -43.60 14.30 7.52
CA VAL A 372 -43.07 13.52 8.65
C VAL A 372 -41.92 12.61 8.18
N ASP A 373 -42.02 12.08 6.95
CA ASP A 373 -41.00 11.21 6.38
C ASP A 373 -39.68 11.95 6.12
N ARG A 374 -39.70 13.21 5.66
CA ARG A 374 -38.45 13.94 5.38
C ARG A 374 -37.55 14.11 6.62
N ILE A 375 -38.14 14.26 7.81
CA ILE A 375 -37.38 14.38 9.06
C ILE A 375 -36.80 13.02 9.47
N ALA A 376 -37.61 11.95 9.43
CA ALA A 376 -37.16 10.59 9.69
C ALA A 376 -36.08 10.14 8.67
N GLU A 377 -36.27 10.44 7.39
CA GLU A 377 -35.33 10.18 6.30
C GLU A 377 -34.01 10.92 6.49
N SER A 378 -34.05 12.21 6.87
CA SER A 378 -32.83 12.98 7.13
C SER A 378 -32.03 12.38 8.30
N LYS A 379 -32.72 11.87 9.31
CA LYS A 379 -32.13 11.23 10.49
C LYS A 379 -31.54 9.86 10.16
N ILE A 380 -32.25 9.04 9.38
CA ILE A 380 -31.75 7.73 8.95
C ILE A 380 -30.59 7.89 7.97
N ARG A 381 -30.68 8.80 6.98
CA ARG A 381 -29.54 9.13 6.10
C ARG A 381 -28.32 9.58 6.88
N ARG A 382 -28.52 10.27 8.00
CA ARG A 382 -27.42 10.70 8.88
C ARG A 382 -26.60 9.52 9.41
N GLN A 383 -27.23 8.38 9.70
CA GLN A 383 -26.56 7.18 10.18
C GLN A 383 -25.65 6.52 9.12
N TYR A 384 -26.00 6.64 7.84
CA TYR A 384 -25.25 6.06 6.71
C TYR A 384 -24.49 7.10 5.89
N ARG A 385 -24.23 8.29 6.46
CA ARG A 385 -23.48 9.37 5.79
C ARG A 385 -22.11 8.92 5.28
N TRP A 386 -21.43 8.10 6.09
CA TRP A 386 -20.15 7.49 5.73
C TRP A 386 -20.28 6.61 4.48
N PHE A 387 -21.38 5.88 4.33
CA PHE A 387 -21.59 4.99 3.19
C PHE A 387 -21.72 5.80 1.90
N TYR A 388 -22.57 6.83 1.92
CA TYR A 388 -22.74 7.73 0.79
C TYR A 388 -21.44 8.47 0.42
N LEU A 389 -20.62 8.82 1.41
CA LEU A 389 -19.31 9.44 1.18
C LEU A 389 -18.39 8.52 0.35
N ILE A 390 -18.28 7.25 0.71
CA ILE A 390 -17.42 6.28 0.01
C ILE A 390 -18.02 5.89 -1.35
N SER A 391 -19.33 5.69 -1.46
CA SER A 391 -19.97 5.40 -2.75
C SER A 391 -19.84 6.57 -3.75
N GLU A 392 -19.92 7.82 -3.28
CA GLU A 392 -19.72 9.00 -4.14
C GLU A 392 -18.30 9.10 -4.71
N LEU A 393 -17.30 8.57 -4.01
CA LEU A 393 -15.94 8.44 -4.51
C LEU A 393 -15.85 7.39 -5.62
N GLY A 394 -16.31 6.16 -5.34
CA GLY A 394 -16.16 5.05 -6.29
C GLY A 394 -16.91 5.24 -7.60
N ASN A 395 -18.05 5.94 -7.59
CA ASN A 395 -18.87 6.14 -8.80
C ASN A 395 -18.21 7.08 -9.83
N LYS A 396 -17.56 8.16 -9.38
CA LYS A 396 -16.97 9.16 -10.28
C LYS A 396 -15.90 8.58 -11.19
N GLU A 397 -15.24 7.53 -10.74
CA GLU A 397 -14.10 6.93 -11.42
C GLU A 397 -14.52 5.95 -12.48
N ARG A 398 -15.61 5.20 -12.24
CA ARG A 398 -16.22 4.37 -13.28
C ARG A 398 -16.73 5.22 -14.43
N ASP A 399 -17.33 6.37 -14.15
CA ASP A 399 -17.78 7.29 -15.20
C ASP A 399 -16.60 7.79 -16.05
N GLN A 400 -15.44 8.08 -15.44
CA GLN A 400 -14.22 8.45 -16.15
C GLN A 400 -13.62 7.29 -16.96
N LEU A 401 -13.58 6.08 -16.40
CA LEU A 401 -13.09 4.89 -17.08
C LEU A 401 -13.95 4.55 -18.30
N ASN A 402 -15.28 4.57 -18.14
CA ASN A 402 -16.22 4.29 -19.23
C ASN A 402 -16.10 5.31 -20.38
N HIS A 403 -15.93 6.60 -20.07
CA HIS A 403 -15.73 7.63 -21.10
C HIS A 403 -14.42 7.48 -21.87
N ASN A 404 -13.36 6.99 -21.23
CA ASN A 404 -12.07 6.78 -21.90
C ASN A 404 -12.02 5.49 -22.73
N THR A 405 -12.94 4.55 -22.51
CA THR A 405 -13.03 3.28 -23.26
C THR A 405 -14.07 3.28 -24.39
N SER A 406 -14.85 4.35 -24.56
CA SER A 406 -15.69 4.49 -25.76
C SER A 406 -14.77 4.56 -26.99
N PRO A 407 -14.84 3.60 -27.93
CA PRO A 407 -14.07 3.67 -29.14
C PRO A 407 -14.49 4.96 -29.85
N GLY A 408 -13.55 5.86 -30.08
CA GLY A 408 -13.78 6.99 -30.96
C GLY A 408 -14.40 6.46 -32.24
N GLU A 409 -15.56 6.97 -32.60
CA GLU A 409 -16.14 6.75 -33.93
C GLU A 409 -15.02 7.07 -34.91
N ILE A 410 -14.48 6.01 -35.53
CA ILE A 410 -13.57 6.15 -36.65
C ILE A 410 -14.46 6.69 -37.75
N ASP A 411 -14.48 8.01 -37.90
CA ASP A 411 -15.06 8.67 -39.06
C ASP A 411 -14.32 8.14 -40.28
N SER A 412 -14.93 7.15 -40.92
CA SER A 412 -14.52 6.62 -42.21
C SER A 412 -14.78 7.71 -43.25
N ALA A 413 -13.72 8.42 -43.63
CA ALA A 413 -13.66 9.27 -44.80
C ALA A 413 -13.27 8.45 -46.05
#